data_AF-A0A644V4P7-F1
#
_entry.id   AF-A0A644V4P7-F1
#
_cell.length_a   1.000
_cell.length_b   1.000
_cell.length_c   1.000
_cell.angle_alpha   90.00
_cell.angle_beta   90.00
_cell.angle_gamma   90.00
#
_symmetry.space_group_name_H-M   'P 1'
#
loop_
_entity.id
_entity.type
_entity.pdbx_description
1 polymer ?
#
loop_
_entity_poly.entity_id
_entity_poly.type
_entity_poly.pdbx_seq_one_letter_code
_entity_poly.pdbx_strand_id
1 'polypeptide(L)'
;MIIKRIKFLIKEKYINLLIFLILFKHIISMKNILKIYNKFSFNKNNKGQLSIEFLLISFIFILMLVSISLPLTEIAIDSSISSVNLIETKSEILKIVNSIDDVYSDGVGSKRTLFVEMPRETNLKISKNQILNKGIAIGTLSSLNDSKTINITFDAINVDSIMNFKKSTNYKIIIEWPLNNENIIVKM
;
A
#
# COMPACT_ATOMS: atom_id res chain seq x y z
N MET A 1 -15.32 9.36 -14.07
CA MET A 1 -16.48 8.74 -13.35
C MET A 1 -16.14 8.31 -11.91
N ILE A 2 -14.93 7.79 -11.64
CA ILE A 2 -14.51 7.26 -10.32
C ILE A 2 -14.19 8.35 -9.27
N ILE A 3 -13.63 9.49 -9.69
CA ILE A 3 -13.37 10.65 -8.81
C ILE A 3 -14.66 11.19 -8.16
N LYS A 4 -15.79 11.15 -8.87
CA LYS A 4 -17.11 11.48 -8.31
C LYS A 4 -17.50 10.51 -7.18
N ARG A 5 -17.15 9.23 -7.30
CA ARG A 5 -17.50 8.16 -6.36
C ARG A 5 -16.67 8.22 -5.07
N ILE A 6 -15.38 8.58 -5.17
CA ILE A 6 -14.52 8.79 -3.99
C ILE A 6 -14.88 10.08 -3.25
N LYS A 7 -15.14 11.18 -4.00
CA LYS A 7 -15.63 12.43 -3.40
C LYS A 7 -16.99 12.24 -2.72
N PHE A 8 -17.83 11.35 -3.27
CA PHE A 8 -19.09 10.93 -2.66
C PHE A 8 -18.88 10.14 -1.36
N LEU A 9 -18.01 9.12 -1.34
CA LEU A 9 -17.71 8.32 -0.13
C LEU A 9 -17.07 9.16 0.99
N ILE A 10 -16.18 10.09 0.64
CA ILE A 10 -15.60 11.02 1.61
C ILE A 10 -16.70 11.94 2.16
N LYS A 11 -17.54 12.50 1.28
CA LYS A 11 -18.67 13.36 1.69
C LYS A 11 -19.66 12.60 2.57
N GLU A 12 -19.93 11.33 2.29
CA GLU A 12 -20.80 10.44 3.08
C GLU A 12 -20.22 10.17 4.47
N LYS A 13 -18.91 9.88 4.59
CA LYS A 13 -18.24 9.74 5.90
C LYS A 13 -18.26 11.03 6.71
N TYR A 14 -18.03 12.20 6.08
CA TYR A 14 -18.12 13.50 6.76
C TYR A 14 -19.56 13.83 7.17
N ILE A 15 -20.56 13.48 6.35
CA ILE A 15 -21.98 13.62 6.71
C ILE A 15 -22.31 12.74 7.91
N ASN A 16 -21.85 11.49 7.95
CA ASN A 16 -22.06 10.61 9.10
C ASN A 16 -21.37 11.11 10.37
N LEU A 17 -20.16 11.67 10.25
CA LEU A 17 -19.47 12.32 11.37
C LEU A 17 -20.22 13.57 11.86
N LEU A 18 -20.76 14.37 10.94
CA LEU A 18 -21.51 15.58 11.25
C LEU A 18 -22.86 15.24 11.90
N ILE A 19 -23.56 14.21 11.39
CA ILE A 19 -24.78 13.66 12.00
C ILE A 19 -24.47 13.13 13.41
N PHE A 20 -23.35 12.41 13.58
CA PHE A 20 -22.91 11.92 14.88
C PHE A 20 -22.64 13.07 15.86
N LEU A 21 -21.95 14.14 15.42
CA LEU A 21 -21.69 15.33 16.25
C LEU A 21 -22.98 16.10 16.58
N ILE A 22 -23.94 16.16 15.66
CA ILE A 22 -25.26 16.77 15.89
C ILE A 22 -26.04 15.95 16.91
N LEU A 23 -26.09 14.62 16.77
CA LEU A 23 -26.71 13.72 17.73
C LEU A 23 -26.05 13.83 19.10
N PHE A 24 -24.71 13.90 19.14
CA PHE A 24 -23.94 14.09 20.37
C PHE A 24 -24.23 15.43 21.04
N LYS A 25 -24.29 16.52 20.27
CA LYS A 25 -24.73 17.84 20.73
C LYS A 25 -26.17 17.80 21.25
N HIS A 26 -27.05 17.05 20.61
CA HIS A 26 -28.44 16.90 21.02
C HIS A 26 -28.59 16.08 22.30
N ILE A 27 -27.75 15.05 22.49
CA ILE A 27 -27.62 14.28 23.74
C ILE A 27 -27.12 15.19 24.88
N ILE A 28 -26.16 16.07 24.62
CA ILE A 28 -25.69 17.07 25.59
C ILE A 28 -26.79 18.11 25.90
N SER A 29 -27.58 18.52 24.89
CA SER A 29 -28.73 19.41 25.09
C SER A 29 -29.84 18.75 25.91
N MET A 30 -30.07 17.45 25.73
CA MET A 30 -30.98 16.64 26.57
C MET A 30 -30.54 16.60 28.03
N LYS A 31 -29.23 16.69 28.33
CA LYS A 31 -28.72 16.87 29.72
C LYS A 31 -29.24 18.17 30.38
N ASN A 32 -29.47 19.22 29.60
CA ASN A 32 -30.08 20.47 30.10
C ASN A 32 -31.61 20.36 30.28
N ILE A 33 -32.29 19.51 29.50
CA ILE A 33 -33.71 19.20 29.67
C ILE A 33 -33.92 18.26 30.87
N LEU A 34 -32.99 17.33 31.11
CA LEU A 34 -32.99 16.46 32.30
C LEU A 34 -32.86 17.26 33.61
N LYS A 35 -32.17 18.41 33.59
CA LYS A 35 -32.12 19.35 34.74
C LYS A 35 -33.51 19.93 35.09
N ILE A 36 -34.40 20.09 34.11
CA ILE A 36 -35.79 20.56 34.33
C ILE A 36 -36.63 19.43 34.93
N TYR A 37 -36.40 18.18 34.50
CA TYR A 37 -37.06 17.00 35.06
C TYR A 37 -36.59 16.63 36.47
N ASN A 38 -35.36 16.99 36.86
CA ASN A 38 -34.88 16.82 38.25
C ASN A 38 -35.63 17.67 39.29
N LYS A 39 -36.60 18.50 38.88
CA LYS A 39 -37.56 19.10 39.82
C LYS A 39 -38.68 18.13 40.23
N PHE A 40 -38.83 16.99 39.54
CA PHE A 40 -39.80 15.95 39.86
C PHE A 40 -39.11 14.69 40.41
N SER A 41 -38.87 14.75 41.72
CA SER A 41 -38.70 13.63 42.66
C SER A 41 -38.20 12.29 42.11
N PHE A 42 -36.89 12.04 42.23
CA PHE A 42 -36.40 10.67 42.46
C PHE A 42 -35.76 10.61 43.86
N ASN A 43 -36.28 9.70 44.65
CA ASN A 43 -35.91 9.47 46.04
C ASN A 43 -34.39 9.23 46.16
N LYS A 44 -33.74 9.90 47.12
CA LYS A 44 -32.29 9.87 47.39
C LYS A 44 -31.80 8.45 47.62
N ASN A 45 -31.19 7.85 46.60
CA ASN A 45 -30.18 6.80 46.77
C ASN A 45 -29.08 7.00 45.73
N ASN A 46 -28.23 8.00 45.99
CA ASN A 46 -27.18 8.48 45.09
C ASN A 46 -26.14 7.41 44.69
N LYS A 47 -26.07 6.28 45.39
CA LYS A 47 -25.06 5.24 45.15
C LYS A 47 -25.30 4.46 43.86
N GLY A 48 -26.56 4.10 43.54
CA GLY A 48 -26.89 3.31 42.35
C GLY A 48 -26.87 4.09 41.04
N GLN A 49 -27.26 5.37 41.09
CA GLN A 49 -27.24 6.25 39.92
C GLN A 49 -25.81 6.58 39.46
N LEU A 50 -24.88 6.80 40.40
CA LEU A 50 -23.48 7.05 40.05
C LEU A 50 -22.84 5.84 39.36
N SER A 51 -23.15 4.61 39.81
CA SER A 51 -22.65 3.38 39.18
C SER A 51 -23.16 3.21 37.75
N ILE A 52 -24.43 3.52 37.47
CA ILE A 52 -24.99 3.39 36.11
C ILE A 52 -24.41 4.44 35.15
N GLU A 53 -24.22 5.67 35.62
CA GLU A 53 -23.62 6.74 34.82
C GLU A 53 -22.16 6.40 34.47
N PHE A 54 -21.39 5.89 35.43
CA PHE A 54 -20.01 5.48 35.20
C PHE A 54 -19.92 4.31 34.20
N LEU A 55 -20.82 3.33 34.32
CA LEU A 55 -20.89 2.19 33.39
C LEU A 55 -21.23 2.65 31.96
N LEU A 56 -22.19 3.56 31.80
CA LEU A 56 -22.56 4.12 30.51
C LEU A 56 -21.42 4.94 29.89
N ILE A 57 -20.73 5.75 30.67
CA ILE A 57 -19.57 6.53 30.22
C ILE A 57 -18.44 5.61 29.77
N SER A 58 -18.14 4.56 30.55
CA SER A 58 -17.13 3.56 30.19
C SER A 58 -17.50 2.83 28.90
N PHE A 59 -18.77 2.46 28.74
CA PHE A 59 -19.26 1.79 27.53
C PHE A 59 -19.13 2.67 26.29
N ILE A 60 -19.52 3.95 26.38
CA ILE A 60 -19.35 4.93 25.30
C ILE A 60 -17.86 5.10 24.96
N PHE A 61 -16.99 5.12 25.96
CA PHE A 61 -15.55 5.22 25.76
C PHE A 61 -14.98 4.00 25.02
N ILE A 62 -15.41 2.79 25.38
CA ILE A 62 -15.04 1.55 24.68
C ILE A 62 -15.52 1.58 23.22
N LEU A 63 -16.77 2.00 22.98
CA LEU A 63 -17.30 2.13 21.62
C LEU A 63 -16.50 3.14 20.79
N MET A 64 -16.09 4.26 21.41
CA MET A 64 -15.25 5.26 20.75
C MET A 64 -13.87 4.71 20.40
N LEU A 65 -13.24 3.95 21.32
CA LEU A 65 -11.96 3.28 21.06
C LEU A 65 -12.07 2.29 19.90
N VAL A 66 -13.09 1.43 19.89
CA VAL A 66 -13.33 0.46 18.82
C VAL A 66 -13.54 1.17 17.47
N SER A 67 -14.32 2.26 17.47
CA SER A 67 -14.61 3.03 16.26
C SER A 67 -13.35 3.65 15.63
N ILE A 68 -12.31 3.93 16.41
CA ILE A 68 -11.04 4.51 15.92
C ILE A 68 -10.03 3.39 15.61
N SER A 69 -10.01 2.33 16.42
CA SER A 69 -9.06 1.22 16.29
C SER A 69 -9.26 0.40 15.02
N LEU A 70 -10.51 0.14 14.62
CA LEU A 70 -10.82 -0.60 13.40
C LEU A 70 -10.26 0.06 12.12
N PRO A 71 -10.60 1.32 11.78
CA PRO A 71 -10.07 1.96 10.57
C PRO A 71 -8.56 2.16 10.63
N LEU A 72 -7.98 2.35 11.82
CA LEU A 72 -6.53 2.48 11.97
C LEU A 72 -5.81 1.17 11.64
N THR A 73 -6.39 0.04 12.04
CA THR A 73 -5.87 -1.30 11.74
C THR A 73 -5.92 -1.58 10.23
N GLU A 74 -7.02 -1.24 9.56
CA GLU A 74 -7.15 -1.37 8.10
C GLU A 74 -6.04 -0.58 7.36
N ILE A 75 -5.81 0.68 7.74
CA ILE A 75 -4.76 1.53 7.15
C ILE A 75 -3.37 0.90 7.39
N ALA A 76 -3.11 0.38 8.58
CA ALA A 76 -1.84 -0.26 8.92
C ALA A 76 -1.60 -1.51 8.06
N ILE A 77 -2.63 -2.35 7.87
CA ILE A 77 -2.57 -3.54 7.04
C ILE A 77 -2.30 -3.17 5.58
N ASP A 78 -3.04 -2.23 5.02
CA ASP A 78 -2.87 -1.80 3.62
C ASP A 78 -1.46 -1.25 3.36
N SER A 79 -0.93 -0.45 4.30
CA SER A 79 0.42 0.09 4.21
C SER A 79 1.49 -1.03 4.26
N SER A 80 1.30 -2.02 5.13
CA SER A 80 2.20 -3.17 5.29
C SER A 80 2.22 -4.02 4.03
N ILE A 81 1.05 -4.38 3.50
CA ILE A 81 0.91 -5.15 2.26
C ILE A 81 1.56 -4.42 1.08
N SER A 82 1.39 -3.10 0.98
CA SER A 82 2.03 -2.31 -0.09
C SER A 82 3.56 -2.36 -0.02
N SER A 83 4.12 -2.42 1.19
CA SER A 83 5.57 -2.46 1.43
C SER A 83 6.14 -3.85 1.16
N VAL A 84 5.45 -4.91 1.59
CA VAL A 84 5.83 -6.31 1.29
C VAL A 84 5.90 -6.54 -0.22
N ASN A 85 4.85 -6.15 -0.96
CA ASN A 85 4.84 -6.28 -2.42
C ASN A 85 6.01 -5.54 -3.09
N LEU A 86 6.44 -4.39 -2.55
CA LEU A 86 7.57 -3.62 -3.08
C LEU A 86 8.89 -4.34 -2.83
N ILE A 87 9.07 -4.90 -1.64
CA ILE A 87 10.27 -5.68 -1.28
C ILE A 87 10.36 -6.94 -2.14
N GLU A 88 9.26 -7.66 -2.31
CA GLU A 88 9.18 -8.84 -3.18
C GLU A 88 9.51 -8.47 -4.63
N THR A 89 8.87 -7.43 -5.18
CA THR A 89 9.16 -6.95 -6.55
C THR A 89 10.63 -6.56 -6.71
N LYS A 90 11.23 -5.92 -5.70
CA LYS A 90 12.66 -5.59 -5.71
C LYS A 90 13.53 -6.85 -5.74
N SER A 91 13.19 -7.87 -4.94
CA SER A 91 13.90 -9.14 -4.93
C SER A 91 13.84 -9.85 -6.29
N GLU A 92 12.69 -9.77 -6.95
CA GLU A 92 12.44 -10.41 -8.25
C GLU A 92 13.17 -9.67 -9.39
N ILE A 93 13.22 -8.33 -9.35
CA ILE A 93 14.07 -7.55 -10.26
C ILE A 93 15.55 -7.85 -10.01
N LEU A 94 15.98 -8.01 -8.75
CA LEU A 94 17.37 -8.39 -8.44
C LEU A 94 17.75 -9.74 -9.06
N LYS A 95 16.86 -10.74 -9.08
CA LYS A 95 17.12 -12.02 -9.77
C LYS A 95 17.38 -11.83 -11.26
N ILE A 96 16.58 -10.98 -11.92
CA ILE A 96 16.77 -10.65 -13.34
C ILE A 96 18.13 -10.01 -13.55
N VAL A 97 18.42 -8.97 -12.76
CA VAL A 97 19.64 -8.18 -12.87
C VAL A 97 20.89 -9.02 -12.61
N ASN A 98 20.90 -9.82 -11.55
CA ASN A 98 22.02 -10.73 -11.26
C ASN A 98 22.22 -11.73 -12.41
N SER A 99 21.14 -12.23 -13.00
CA SER A 99 21.25 -13.14 -14.15
C SER A 99 21.80 -12.45 -15.41
N ILE A 100 21.60 -11.13 -15.56
CA ILE A 100 22.22 -10.32 -16.62
C ILE A 100 23.72 -10.21 -16.36
N ASP A 101 24.12 -9.91 -15.13
CA ASP A 101 25.54 -9.84 -14.74
C ASP A 101 26.24 -11.20 -14.87
N ASP A 102 25.54 -12.30 -14.57
CA ASP A 102 26.05 -13.65 -14.81
C ASP A 102 26.29 -13.90 -16.31
N VAL A 103 25.33 -13.57 -17.18
CA VAL A 103 25.50 -13.69 -18.65
C VAL A 103 26.62 -12.79 -19.16
N TYR A 104 26.75 -11.59 -18.59
CA TYR A 104 27.82 -10.66 -18.95
C TYR A 104 29.20 -11.20 -18.52
N SER A 105 29.29 -11.80 -17.34
CA SER A 105 30.51 -12.40 -16.80
C SER A 105 30.90 -13.69 -17.53
N ASP A 106 29.93 -14.53 -17.88
CA ASP A 106 30.13 -15.75 -18.66
C ASP A 106 30.54 -15.43 -20.12
N GLY A 107 30.19 -14.24 -20.62
CA GLY A 107 30.61 -13.71 -21.91
C GLY A 107 29.72 -14.11 -23.09
N VAL A 108 30.20 -13.82 -24.30
CA VAL A 108 29.45 -13.99 -25.54
C VAL A 108 29.14 -15.48 -25.80
N GLY A 109 27.90 -15.79 -26.18
CA GLY A 109 27.38 -17.14 -26.39
C GLY A 109 26.60 -17.69 -25.18
N SER A 110 26.64 -16.97 -24.06
CA SER A 110 26.02 -17.39 -22.81
C SER A 110 24.51 -17.14 -22.79
N LYS A 111 23.80 -18.00 -22.07
CA LYS A 111 22.35 -17.96 -21.94
C LYS A 111 21.90 -18.40 -20.56
N ARG A 112 20.99 -17.64 -19.96
CA ARG A 112 20.31 -17.98 -18.72
C ARG A 112 18.80 -17.89 -18.92
N THR A 113 18.08 -18.80 -18.28
CA THR A 113 16.62 -18.79 -18.25
C THR A 113 16.21 -18.80 -16.80
N LEU A 114 15.38 -17.84 -16.41
CA LEU A 114 14.86 -17.73 -15.05
C LEU A 114 13.34 -17.60 -15.07
N PHE A 115 12.75 -17.96 -13.94
CA PHE A 115 11.34 -17.74 -13.67
C PHE A 115 11.20 -16.67 -12.60
N VAL A 116 10.33 -15.71 -12.86
CA VAL A 116 10.14 -14.54 -12.00
C VAL A 116 8.67 -14.41 -11.64
N GLU A 117 8.44 -14.11 -10.38
CA GLU A 117 7.11 -13.84 -9.84
C GLU A 117 6.94 -12.34 -9.65
N MET A 118 5.89 -11.75 -10.23
CA MET A 118 5.62 -10.32 -10.09
C MET A 118 4.35 -10.13 -9.27
N PRO A 119 4.44 -9.71 -8.00
CA PRO A 119 3.29 -9.58 -7.12
C PRO A 119 2.38 -8.40 -7.50
N ARG A 120 2.91 -7.45 -8.29
CA ARG A 120 2.20 -6.29 -8.82
C ARG A 120 2.62 -5.96 -10.26
N GLU A 121 1.75 -5.22 -10.95
CA GLU A 121 2.07 -4.68 -12.26
C GLU A 121 3.26 -3.73 -12.15
N THR A 122 4.28 -3.99 -12.96
CA THR A 122 5.56 -3.29 -12.90
C THR A 122 6.08 -3.09 -14.31
N ASN A 123 6.41 -1.85 -14.66
CA ASN A 123 7.15 -1.57 -15.89
C ASN A 123 8.64 -1.47 -15.54
N LEU A 124 9.42 -2.43 -16.03
CA LEU A 124 10.84 -2.55 -15.84
C LEU A 124 11.57 -2.00 -17.07
N LYS A 125 12.33 -0.93 -16.88
CA LYS A 125 13.26 -0.41 -17.88
C LYS A 125 14.69 -0.73 -17.47
N ILE A 126 15.41 -1.41 -18.35
CA ILE A 126 16.83 -1.72 -18.21
C ILE A 126 17.57 -0.87 -19.22
N SER A 127 18.55 -0.09 -18.78
CA SER A 127 19.31 0.80 -19.67
C SER A 127 20.70 1.08 -19.10
N LYS A 128 21.59 1.65 -19.91
CA LYS A 128 22.89 2.13 -19.45
C LYS A 128 22.76 3.44 -18.67
N ASN A 129 23.35 3.50 -17.49
CA ASN A 129 23.61 4.77 -16.81
C ASN A 129 24.93 5.37 -17.31
N GLN A 130 24.83 6.49 -18.04
CA GLN A 130 25.97 7.18 -18.65
C GLN A 130 26.95 7.77 -17.62
N ILE A 131 26.50 8.06 -16.40
CA ILE A 131 27.32 8.71 -15.37
C ILE A 131 28.19 7.69 -14.63
N LEU A 132 27.63 6.51 -14.34
CA LEU A 132 28.29 5.49 -13.52
C LEU A 132 29.01 4.41 -14.34
N ASN A 133 28.90 4.44 -15.68
CA ASN A 133 29.36 3.36 -16.57
C ASN A 133 28.86 1.98 -16.11
N LYS A 134 27.60 1.91 -15.67
CA LYS A 134 26.93 0.72 -15.17
C LYS A 134 25.54 0.59 -15.77
N GLY A 135 25.00 -0.61 -15.79
CA GLY A 135 23.59 -0.84 -16.07
C GLY A 135 22.69 -0.31 -14.96
N ILE A 136 21.50 0.15 -15.30
CA ILE A 136 20.45 0.52 -14.35
C ILE A 136 19.12 -0.11 -14.75
N ALA A 137 18.52 -0.79 -13.78
CA ALA A 137 17.17 -1.34 -13.85
C ALA A 137 16.25 -0.44 -13.02
N ILE A 138 15.23 0.10 -13.67
CA ILE A 138 14.23 0.99 -13.09
C ILE A 138 12.88 0.27 -13.17
N GLY A 139 12.44 -0.28 -12.05
CA GLY A 139 11.09 -0.82 -11.90
C GLY A 139 10.14 0.28 -11.43
N THR A 140 9.12 0.57 -12.21
CA THR A 140 8.07 1.52 -11.85
C THR A 140 6.79 0.76 -11.47
N LEU A 141 6.38 0.89 -10.21
CA LEU A 141 5.14 0.33 -9.71
C LEU A 141 4.09 1.44 -9.75
N SER A 142 3.22 1.41 -10.75
CA SER A 142 2.10 2.33 -10.83
C SER A 142 0.98 1.85 -9.91
N SER A 143 0.76 2.56 -8.80
CA SER A 143 -0.48 2.52 -8.04
C SER A 143 -1.36 3.69 -8.47
N LEU A 144 -2.68 3.57 -8.25
CA LEU A 144 -3.69 4.54 -8.71
C LEU A 144 -3.41 6.01 -8.34
N ASN A 145 -2.67 6.27 -7.24
CA ASN A 145 -2.33 7.61 -6.75
C ASN A 145 -0.84 7.80 -6.41
N ASP A 146 0.00 6.77 -6.54
CA ASP A 146 1.39 6.81 -6.12
C ASP A 146 2.24 5.95 -7.05
N SER A 147 3.41 6.46 -7.43
CA SER A 147 4.38 5.73 -8.25
C SER A 147 5.62 5.52 -7.41
N LYS A 148 5.88 4.26 -7.05
CA LYS A 148 7.14 3.90 -6.39
C LYS A 148 8.11 3.39 -7.42
N THR A 149 9.34 3.90 -7.36
CA THR A 149 10.41 3.50 -8.26
C THR A 149 11.43 2.66 -7.49
N ILE A 150 11.84 1.56 -8.10
CA ILE A 150 12.90 0.68 -7.62
C ILE A 150 14.06 0.86 -8.59
N ASN A 151 15.16 1.41 -8.09
CA ASN A 151 16.38 1.60 -8.86
C ASN A 151 17.43 0.60 -8.38
N ILE A 152 17.93 -0.22 -9.30
CA ILE A 152 18.99 -1.20 -9.05
C ILE A 152 20.08 -0.97 -10.10
N THR A 153 21.31 -0.82 -9.65
CA THR A 153 22.49 -0.70 -10.52
C THR A 153 23.19 -2.04 -10.64
N PHE A 154 23.77 -2.33 -11.81
CA PHE A 154 24.45 -3.59 -12.11
C PHE A 154 25.61 -3.37 -13.09
N ASP A 155 26.43 -4.39 -13.29
CA ASP A 155 27.73 -4.21 -13.96
C ASP A 155 27.63 -4.26 -15.48
N ALA A 156 26.70 -5.03 -16.07
CA ALA A 156 26.52 -5.09 -17.51
C ALA A 156 26.06 -3.75 -18.12
N ILE A 157 26.71 -3.33 -19.22
CA ILE A 157 26.53 -1.99 -19.82
C ILE A 157 25.77 -2.06 -21.17
N ASN A 158 25.82 -3.22 -21.81
CA ASN A 158 25.35 -3.50 -23.17
C ASN A 158 23.94 -4.11 -23.17
N VAL A 159 23.03 -3.56 -22.38
CA VAL A 159 21.64 -4.03 -22.31
C VAL A 159 20.67 -2.85 -22.34
N ASP A 160 19.67 -2.95 -23.20
CA ASP A 160 18.53 -2.04 -23.25
C ASP A 160 17.27 -2.86 -23.48
N SER A 161 16.34 -2.79 -22.53
CA SER A 161 15.10 -3.56 -22.59
C SER A 161 14.00 -2.89 -21.78
N ILE A 162 12.77 -2.96 -22.28
CA ILE A 162 11.58 -2.49 -21.60
C ILE A 162 10.62 -3.68 -21.50
N MET A 163 10.25 -4.05 -20.27
CA MET A 163 9.36 -5.15 -19.99
C MET A 163 8.19 -4.68 -19.13
N ASN A 164 6.98 -5.00 -19.58
CA ASN A 164 5.75 -4.69 -18.84
C ASN A 164 5.24 -5.97 -18.19
N PHE A 165 5.43 -6.08 -16.88
CA PHE A 165 4.90 -7.17 -16.09
C PHE A 165 3.49 -6.83 -15.61
N LYS A 166 2.56 -7.76 -15.80
CA LYS A 166 1.29 -7.78 -15.06
C LYS A 166 1.47 -8.59 -13.78
N LYS A 167 0.50 -8.57 -12.87
CA LYS A 167 0.53 -9.45 -11.71
C LYS A 167 0.45 -10.92 -12.18
N SER A 168 1.52 -11.69 -11.96
CA SER A 168 1.60 -13.12 -12.33
C SER A 168 2.76 -13.79 -11.60
N THR A 169 2.65 -15.08 -11.32
CA THR A 169 3.66 -15.87 -10.61
C THR A 169 4.59 -16.67 -11.55
N ASN A 170 4.46 -16.55 -12.87
CA ASN A 170 5.19 -17.43 -13.80
C ASN A 170 5.65 -16.70 -15.08
N TYR A 171 6.50 -15.68 -14.94
CA TYR A 171 7.18 -15.12 -16.11
C TYR A 171 8.46 -15.87 -16.40
N LYS A 172 8.57 -16.40 -17.62
CA LYS A 172 9.81 -17.00 -18.11
C LYS A 172 10.64 -15.93 -18.78
N ILE A 173 11.78 -15.59 -18.20
CA ILE A 173 12.70 -14.60 -18.78
C ILE A 173 13.93 -15.33 -19.30
N ILE A 174 14.28 -15.04 -20.54
CA ILE A 174 15.44 -15.58 -21.22
C ILE A 174 16.41 -14.43 -21.44
N ILE A 175 17.61 -14.55 -20.88
CA ILE A 175 18.70 -13.59 -21.04
C ILE A 175 19.77 -14.31 -21.85
N GLU A 176 20.15 -13.75 -22.98
CA GLU A 176 21.16 -14.33 -23.85
C GLU A 176 22.09 -13.27 -24.43
N TRP A 177 23.37 -13.61 -24.55
CA TRP A 177 24.35 -12.83 -25.29
C TRP A 177 24.69 -13.59 -26.59
N PRO A 178 24.14 -13.20 -27.75
CA PRO A 178 24.40 -13.89 -29.01
C PRO A 178 25.83 -13.69 -29.50
N LEU A 179 26.39 -14.71 -30.17
CA LEU A 179 27.74 -14.68 -30.78
C LEU A 179 27.99 -13.52 -31.75
N ASN A 180 26.95 -13.06 -32.44
CA ASN A 180 27.05 -11.99 -33.45
C ASN A 180 26.40 -10.67 -32.99
N ASN A 181 26.20 -10.48 -31.68
CA ASN A 181 25.60 -9.27 -31.15
C ASN A 181 26.45 -8.70 -30.01
N GLU A 182 26.65 -7.39 -30.03
CA GLU A 182 27.34 -6.67 -28.97
C GLU A 182 26.46 -6.50 -27.72
N ASN A 183 25.14 -6.66 -27.87
CA ASN A 183 24.17 -6.44 -26.79
C ASN A 183 23.59 -7.74 -26.23
N ILE A 184 23.38 -7.75 -24.91
CA ILE A 184 22.59 -8.77 -24.22
C ILE A 184 21.12 -8.55 -24.54
N ILE A 185 20.45 -9.62 -24.96
CA ILE A 185 19.02 -9.60 -25.25
C ILE A 185 18.26 -10.22 -24.09
N VAL A 186 17.30 -9.47 -23.56
CA VAL A 186 16.36 -9.95 -22.54
C VAL A 186 15.00 -10.15 -23.19
N LYS A 187 14.50 -11.38 -23.16
CA LYS A 187 13.21 -11.80 -23.73
C LYS A 187 12.31 -12.33 -22.63
N MET A 188 11.01 -12.12 -22.79
CA MET A 188 9.94 -12.51 -21.88
C MET A 188 8.90 -13.34 -22.63
#